data_AF-A0A2E0XLJ9-F1
#
_entry.id   AF-A0A2E0XLJ9-F1
#
_cell.length_a   1.000
_cell.length_b   1.000
_cell.length_c   1.000
_cell.angle_alpha   90.00
_cell.angle_beta   90.00
_cell.angle_gamma   90.00
#
_symmetry.space_group_name_H-M   'P 1'
#
loop_
_entity.id
_entity.type
_entity.pdbx_description
1 polymer ?
#
loop_
_entity_poly.entity_id
_entity_poly.type
_entity_poly.pdbx_seq_one_letter_code
_entity_poly.pdbx_strand_id
1 'polypeptide(L)'
;MTVVAVIDIGNFSNEITYFYQADSGGCFNDQTIQAKVGNPSLFTLTFGLSFFDSNQDGSQDLFYANGHIEPDVSVVLKEFSLFTTPSLLFWNQRNSQLS
;
A
#
# COMPACT_ATOMS: atom_id res chain seq x y z
N MET A 1 8.22 20.20 -11.42
CA MET A 1 7.47 19.12 -10.75
C MET A 1 7.50 19.44 -9.28
N THR A 2 6.36 19.74 -8.66
CA THR A 2 6.29 19.98 -7.22
C THR A 2 6.37 18.62 -6.53
N VAL A 3 7.37 18.41 -5.68
CA VAL A 3 7.41 17.22 -4.82
C VAL A 3 6.33 17.42 -3.76
N VAL A 4 5.34 16.54 -3.75
CA VAL A 4 4.28 16.54 -2.73
C VAL A 4 4.63 15.50 -1.68
N ALA A 5 4.59 15.88 -0.41
CA ALA A 5 4.87 14.93 0.67
C ALA A 5 3.75 13.89 0.76
N VAL A 6 4.13 12.63 0.95
CA VAL A 6 3.23 11.47 1.04
C VAL A 6 3.60 10.67 2.27
N ILE A 7 2.59 10.14 2.95
CA ILE A 7 2.72 9.16 4.02
C ILE A 7 1.85 7.97 3.65
N ASP A 8 2.43 6.77 3.69
CA ASP A 8 1.69 5.54 3.54
C ASP A 8 1.74 4.72 4.82
N ILE A 9 0.62 4.10 5.17
CA ILE A 9 0.42 3.36 6.41
C ILE A 9 -0.04 1.95 6.08
N GLY A 10 0.79 0.98 6.45
CA GLY A 10 0.47 -0.44 6.39
C GLY A 10 -0.72 -0.81 7.26
N ASN A 11 -1.36 -1.92 6.93
CA ASN A 11 -2.59 -2.36 7.58
C ASN A 11 -2.39 -3.52 8.56
N PHE A 12 -3.44 -3.82 9.32
CA PHE A 12 -3.63 -5.11 9.97
C PHE A 12 -4.70 -5.96 9.25
N SER A 13 -4.91 -7.20 9.70
CA SER A 13 -5.92 -8.10 9.10
C SER A 13 -7.31 -7.47 9.07
N ASN A 14 -8.00 -7.60 7.94
CA ASN A 14 -9.33 -7.06 7.67
C ASN A 14 -9.40 -5.52 7.66
N GLU A 15 -8.27 -4.85 7.53
CA GLU A 15 -8.15 -3.42 7.31
C GLU A 15 -7.53 -3.15 5.94
N ILE A 16 -7.69 -1.93 5.43
CA ILE A 16 -7.00 -1.46 4.23
C ILE A 16 -5.75 -0.67 4.63
N THR A 17 -4.78 -0.54 3.72
CA THR A 17 -3.71 0.47 3.87
C THR A 17 -4.27 1.86 3.66
N TYR A 18 -3.63 2.87 4.25
CA TYR A 18 -4.00 4.27 4.09
C TYR A 18 -2.89 5.09 3.44
N PHE A 19 -3.26 5.87 2.43
CA PHE A 19 -2.34 6.72 1.67
C PHE A 19 -2.73 8.19 1.83
N TYR A 20 -1.85 8.97 2.44
CA TYR A 20 -2.05 10.39 2.72
C TYR A 20 -1.14 11.26 1.87
N GLN A 21 -1.68 12.34 1.35
CA GLN A 21 -0.93 13.33 0.58
C GLN A 21 -1.08 14.73 1.18
N ALA A 22 0.04 15.45 1.31
CA ALA A 22 0.04 16.82 1.80
C ALA A 22 -0.55 17.78 0.74
N ASP A 23 -1.40 18.70 1.16
CA ASP A 23 -1.80 19.84 0.33
C ASP A 23 -0.77 20.99 0.39
N SER A 24 -1.05 22.09 -0.32
CA SER A 24 -0.19 23.28 -0.32
C SER A 24 -0.09 23.99 1.02
N GLY A 25 -1.01 23.71 1.95
CA GLY A 25 -0.98 24.20 3.33
C GLY A 25 -0.20 23.28 4.28
N GLY A 26 0.27 22.13 3.81
CA GLY A 26 0.98 21.13 4.62
C GLY A 26 0.06 20.19 5.41
N CYS A 27 -1.25 20.24 5.19
CA CYS A 27 -2.20 19.31 5.79
C CYS A 27 -2.25 18.02 4.99
N PHE A 28 -2.27 16.87 5.67
CA PHE A 28 -2.38 15.56 5.03
C PHE A 28 -3.84 15.16 4.86
N ASN A 29 -4.22 14.87 3.61
CA ASN A 29 -5.55 14.42 3.24
C ASN A 29 -5.51 12.95 2.84
N ASP A 30 -6.53 12.17 3.23
CA ASP A 30 -6.69 10.79 2.79
C ASP A 30 -6.94 10.77 1.28
N GLN A 31 -6.08 10.05 0.56
CA GLN A 31 -6.14 9.83 -0.88
C GLN A 31 -6.18 8.33 -1.23
N THR A 32 -6.49 7.45 -0.28
CA THR A 32 -6.43 6.00 -0.42
C THR A 32 -7.24 5.47 -1.61
N ILE A 33 -8.44 6.04 -1.82
CA ILE A 33 -9.33 5.66 -2.93
C ILE A 33 -8.77 6.17 -4.27
N GLN A 34 -8.29 7.41 -4.29
CA GLN A 34 -7.73 8.06 -5.48
C GLN A 34 -6.45 7.37 -5.94
N ALA A 35 -5.60 6.99 -4.98
CA ALA A 35 -4.36 6.24 -5.20
C ALA A 35 -4.59 4.76 -5.55
N LYS A 36 -5.80 4.22 -5.33
CA LYS A 36 -6.22 2.84 -5.62
C LYS A 36 -5.50 1.74 -4.83
N VAL A 37 -4.96 2.06 -3.66
CA VAL A 37 -4.21 1.12 -2.82
C VAL A 37 -5.06 0.42 -1.75
N GLY A 38 -6.24 0.96 -1.43
CA GLY A 38 -7.10 0.43 -0.35
C GLY A 38 -7.69 -0.95 -0.66
N ASN A 39 -8.48 -1.09 -1.73
CA ASN A 39 -9.12 -2.37 -2.04
C ASN A 39 -8.14 -3.53 -2.26
N PRO A 40 -7.01 -3.34 -2.98
CA PRO A 40 -6.04 -4.41 -3.17
C PRO A 40 -5.39 -4.92 -1.87
N SER A 41 -5.36 -4.09 -0.81
CA SER A 41 -4.75 -4.45 0.47
C SER A 41 -5.69 -5.13 1.48
N LEU A 42 -7.02 -5.13 1.24
CA LEU A 42 -8.03 -5.58 2.21
C LEU A 42 -7.80 -6.99 2.78
N PHE A 43 -7.26 -7.91 1.96
CA PHE A 43 -7.00 -9.30 2.35
C PHE A 43 -5.50 -9.61 2.50
N THR A 44 -4.70 -8.58 2.76
CA THR A 44 -3.26 -8.69 3.02
C THR A 44 -2.92 -8.11 4.39
N LEU A 45 -1.79 -8.51 4.97
CA LEU A 45 -1.20 -7.86 6.15
C LEU A 45 0.16 -7.30 5.78
N THR A 46 0.35 -6.00 5.97
CA THR A 46 1.59 -5.30 5.61
C THR A 46 2.64 -5.48 6.70
N PHE A 47 3.71 -6.21 6.41
CA PHE A 47 4.86 -6.34 7.31
C PHE A 47 5.90 -5.22 7.10
N GLY A 48 6.01 -4.74 5.85
CA GLY A 48 6.87 -3.62 5.50
C GLY A 48 6.41 -2.94 4.22
N LEU A 49 6.87 -1.71 4.00
CA LEU A 49 6.55 -0.94 2.81
C LEU A 49 7.73 -0.06 2.40
N SER A 50 7.80 0.31 1.11
CA SER A 50 8.82 1.22 0.59
C SER A 50 8.34 1.97 -0.64
N PHE A 51 8.85 3.20 -0.79
CA PHE A 51 8.81 3.93 -2.06
C PHE A 51 10.13 3.72 -2.80
N PHE A 52 10.06 3.34 -4.08
CA PHE A 52 11.22 3.29 -4.98
C PHE A 52 10.77 3.37 -6.44
N ASP A 53 11.64 3.82 -7.34
CA ASP A 53 11.36 3.86 -8.77
C ASP A 53 11.73 2.49 -9.39
N SER A 54 10.73 1.61 -9.57
CA SER A 54 10.97 0.23 -9.98
C SER A 54 11.23 0.07 -11.48
N ASN A 55 10.67 0.98 -12.29
CA ASN A 55 10.73 0.95 -13.74
C ASN A 55 11.66 2.03 -14.34
N GLN A 56 12.36 2.78 -13.49
CA GLN A 56 13.32 3.84 -13.84
C GLN A 56 12.70 4.99 -14.62
N ASP A 57 11.45 5.33 -14.32
CA ASP A 57 10.70 6.35 -15.05
C ASP A 57 10.78 7.75 -14.40
N GLY A 58 11.42 7.86 -13.23
CA GLY A 58 11.57 9.08 -12.45
C GLY A 58 10.45 9.32 -11.44
N SER A 59 9.47 8.41 -11.35
CA SER A 59 8.36 8.45 -10.39
C SER A 59 8.54 7.37 -9.34
N GLN A 60 8.25 7.70 -8.09
CA GLN A 60 8.30 6.71 -7.01
C GLN A 60 7.05 5.81 -7.07
N ASP A 61 7.26 4.51 -7.13
CA ASP A 61 6.26 3.45 -6.99
C ASP A 61 6.09 3.08 -5.52
N LEU A 62 5.00 2.39 -5.19
CA LEU A 62 4.71 1.92 -3.84
C LEU A 62 4.76 0.40 -3.78
N PHE A 63 5.49 -0.14 -2.81
CA PHE A 63 5.59 -1.57 -2.58
C PHE A 63 5.19 -1.95 -1.16
N TYR A 64 4.37 -2.99 -1.03
CA TYR A 64 4.00 -3.65 0.22
C TYR A 64 4.57 -5.06 0.28
N ALA A 65 5.42 -5.30 1.28
CA ALA A 65 5.85 -6.63 1.68
C ALA A 65 4.79 -7.21 2.63
N ASN A 66 3.96 -8.12 2.10
CA ASN A 66 2.86 -8.70 2.86
C ASN A 66 3.22 -10.07 3.45
N GLY A 67 2.76 -10.35 4.66
CA GLY A 67 3.05 -11.61 5.35
C GLY A 67 2.50 -11.65 6.77
N HIS A 68 2.23 -12.86 7.26
CA HIS A 68 1.93 -13.12 8.67
C HIS A 68 3.15 -13.74 9.37
N ILE A 69 3.38 -13.36 10.63
CA ILE A 69 4.40 -14.00 11.48
C ILE A 69 3.90 -15.35 12.00
N GLU A 70 2.58 -15.48 12.23
CA GLU A 70 1.95 -16.67 12.79
C GLU A 70 1.74 -17.76 11.73
N PRO A 71 2.40 -18.92 11.85
CA PRO A 71 2.33 -19.99 10.83
C PRO A 71 0.95 -20.64 10.73
N ASP A 72 0.15 -20.61 11.81
CA ASP A 72 -1.18 -21.21 11.88
C ASP A 72 -2.33 -20.22 11.64
N VAL A 73 -2.03 -19.01 11.14
CA VAL A 73 -3.06 -17.97 10.90
C VAL A 73 -4.19 -18.46 9.97
N SER A 74 -3.85 -19.35 9.04
CA SER A 74 -4.78 -19.97 8.07
C SER A 74 -5.83 -20.88 8.72
N VAL A 75 -5.58 -21.34 9.96
CA VAL A 75 -6.49 -22.20 10.74
C VAL A 75 -7.58 -21.37 11.42
N VAL A 76 -7.25 -20.15 11.85
CA VAL A 76 -8.17 -19.26 12.60
C VAL A 76 -8.90 -18.30 11.67
N LEU A 77 -8.21 -17.75 10.68
CA LEU A 77 -8.78 -16.80 9.72
C LEU A 77 -8.89 -17.47 8.35
N LYS A 78 -10.04 -18.11 8.09
CA LYS A 78 -10.31 -18.85 6.84
C LYS A 78 -10.19 -17.99 5.57
N GLU A 79 -10.36 -16.68 5.68
CA GLU A 79 -10.17 -15.72 4.58
C GLU A 79 -8.67 -15.56 4.21
N PHE A 80 -7.76 -15.91 5.12
CA PHE A 80 -6.31 -15.89 4.95
C PHE A 80 -5.74 -17.31 4.72
N SER A 81 -6.61 -18.27 4.38
CA SER A 81 -6.26 -19.71 4.26
C SER A 81 -5.41 -20.09 3.04
N LEU A 82 -4.96 -19.12 2.26
CA LEU A 82 -4.07 -19.36 1.13
C LEU A 82 -2.72 -18.75 1.49
N PHE A 83 -1.73 -19.63 1.68
CA PHE A 83 -0.35 -19.45 2.12
C PHE A 83 0.53 -18.45 1.32
N THR A 84 -0.06 -17.45 0.67
CA THR A 84 0.64 -16.37 0.02
C THR A 84 -0.22 -15.11 0.13
N THR A 85 -0.02 -14.29 1.16
CA THR A 85 -0.35 -12.86 1.06
C THR A 85 0.66 -12.25 0.10
N PRO A 86 0.33 -12.03 -1.18
CA PRO A 86 1.32 -11.61 -2.16
C PRO A 86 1.83 -10.23 -1.76
N SER A 87 3.12 -9.99 -2.01
CA SER A 87 3.60 -8.61 -2.01
C SER A 87 2.90 -7.85 -3.13
N LEU A 88 2.57 -6.59 -2.89
CA LEU A 88 1.89 -5.73 -3.86
C LEU A 88 2.88 -4.66 -4.32
N LEU A 89 3.01 -4.50 -5.64
CA LEU A 89 3.74 -3.40 -6.25
C LEU A 89 2.72 -2.58 -7.04
N PHE A 90 2.67 -1.28 -6.76
CA PHE A 90 1.80 -0.36 -7.48
C PHE A 90 2.64 0.65 -8.24
N TRP A 91 2.46 0.70 -9.55
CA TRP A 91 3.19 1.61 -10.42
C TRP A 91 2.56 2.99 -10.47
N ASN A 92 3.39 4.02 -10.35
CA ASN A 92 2.96 5.40 -10.47
C ASN A 92 2.77 5.80 -11.93
N GLN A 93 1.51 6.03 -12.31
CA GLN A 93 1.12 6.38 -13.68
C GLN A 93 1.30 7.89 -13.98
N ARG A 94 2.01 8.64 -13.12
CA ARG A 94 2.27 10.09 -13.22
C ARG A 94 1.03 10.98 -13.23
N ASN A 95 -0.11 10.41 -12.86
CA ASN A 95 -1.43 11.08 -12.81
C ASN A 95 -2.03 10.99 -11.40
N SER A 96 -1.19 10.87 -10.37
CA SER A 96 -1.58 10.67 -8.97
C SER A 96 -2.37 9.37 -8.71
N GLN A 97 -2.29 8.40 -9.62
CA GLN A 97 -2.82 7.05 -9.41
C GLN A 97 -1.67 6.04 -9.37
N LEU A 98 -1.88 5.00 -8.57
CA LEU A 98 -1.06 3.80 -8.59
C LEU A 98 -1.87 2.65 -9.22
N SER A 99 -1.23 1.82 -10.04
CA SER A 99 -1.85 0.70 -10.79
C SER A 99 -1.26 -0.64 -10.44
#